data_AF-A0A524CG94-F1
#
_entry.id   AF-A0A524CG94-F1
#
_cell.length_a   1.000
_cell.length_b   1.000
_cell.length_c   1.000
_cell.angle_alpha   90.00
_cell.angle_beta   90.00
_cell.angle_gamma   90.00
#
_symmetry.space_group_name_H-M   'P 1'
#
loop_
_entity.id
_entity.type
_entity.pdbx_description
1 polymer ?
#
loop_
_entity_poly.entity_id
_entity_poly.type
_entity_poly.pdbx_seq_one_letter_code
_entity_poly.pdbx_strand_id
1 'polypeptide(L)'
;MKIKFDISSQTNFILGLFLIHFVFFGFICNIYKKNIGFDLIFLYRVIFFPASISYFSVFILMFIVFIITIREHFYEYAIRNSLWLVPFIILFSWIWYWIIYGFDITIIVLFFINIEGYITILTFIGITLLTSIFASYLKFKYKKFTGQITI
;
A
#
# COMPACT_ATOMS: atom_id res chain seq x y z
N MET A 1 29.58 -5.08 -12.73
CA MET A 1 28.57 -4.57 -11.77
C MET A 1 28.00 -5.76 -11.01
N LYS A 2 28.42 -6.02 -9.76
CA LYS A 2 27.88 -7.14 -8.95
C LYS A 2 26.56 -6.67 -8.35
N ILE A 3 25.44 -7.17 -8.86
CA ILE A 3 24.13 -7.00 -8.23
C ILE A 3 24.18 -7.79 -6.90
N LYS A 4 24.52 -7.12 -5.80
CA LYS A 4 24.34 -7.69 -4.46
C LYS A 4 22.85 -7.67 -4.16
N PHE A 5 22.21 -8.83 -4.31
CA PHE A 5 20.84 -9.05 -3.88
C PHE A 5 20.77 -8.92 -2.35
N ASP A 6 20.16 -7.84 -1.87
CA ASP A 6 19.87 -7.68 -0.45
C ASP A 6 18.56 -8.44 -0.13
N ILE A 7 18.72 -9.73 0.14
CA ILE A 7 17.63 -10.68 0.46
C ILE A 7 16.76 -10.14 1.60
N SER A 8 17.33 -9.38 2.53
CA SER A 8 16.61 -8.81 3.67
C SER A 8 15.54 -7.79 3.24
N SER A 9 15.91 -6.89 2.32
CA SER A 9 15.03 -5.84 1.78
C SER A 9 13.88 -6.45 0.97
N GLN A 10 14.19 -7.46 0.14
CA GLN A 10 13.17 -8.15 -0.66
C GLN A 10 12.18 -8.92 0.21
N THR A 11 12.66 -9.57 1.27
CA THR A 11 11.79 -10.28 2.21
C THR A 11 10.83 -9.33 2.93
N ASN A 12 11.31 -8.16 3.35
CA ASN A 12 10.46 -7.13 3.97
C ASN A 12 9.39 -6.62 3.00
N PHE A 13 9.75 -6.41 1.73
CA PHE A 13 8.81 -5.99 0.71
C PHE A 13 7.72 -7.05 0.46
N ILE A 14 8.12 -8.32 0.30
CA ILE A 14 7.19 -9.45 0.11
C ILE A 14 6.23 -9.59 1.31
N LEU A 15 6.75 -9.45 2.53
CA LEU A 15 5.91 -9.42 3.73
C LEU A 15 4.89 -8.28 3.67
N GLY A 16 5.31 -7.11 3.18
CA GLY A 16 4.42 -5.99 2.92
C GLY A 16 3.30 -6.31 1.93
N LEU A 17 3.63 -6.99 0.83
CA LEU A 17 2.64 -7.45 -0.15
C LEU A 17 1.62 -8.41 0.49
N PHE A 18 2.08 -9.35 1.32
CA PHE A 18 1.17 -10.25 2.03
C PHE A 18 0.28 -9.51 3.03
N LEU A 19 0.81 -8.53 3.77
CA LEU A 19 0.01 -7.72 4.67
C LEU A 19 -1.06 -6.92 3.91
N ILE A 20 -0.70 -6.34 2.76
CA ILE A 20 -1.68 -5.65 1.92
C ILE A 20 -2.75 -6.63 1.44
N HIS A 21 -2.34 -7.78 0.90
CA HIS A 21 -3.26 -8.75 0.33
C HIS A 21 -4.22 -9.35 1.37
N PHE A 22 -3.71 -9.77 2.54
CA PHE A 22 -4.52 -10.46 3.54
C PHE A 22 -5.13 -9.53 4.59
N VAL A 23 -4.40 -8.51 5.04
CA VAL A 23 -4.89 -7.63 6.12
C VAL A 23 -5.70 -6.48 5.53
N PHE A 24 -5.12 -5.70 4.61
CA PHE A 24 -5.81 -4.53 4.05
C PHE A 24 -7.00 -4.94 3.19
N PHE A 25 -6.80 -5.79 2.18
CA PHE A 25 -7.92 -6.25 1.35
C PHE A 25 -8.86 -7.22 2.08
N GLY A 26 -8.36 -8.06 2.99
CA GLY A 26 -9.22 -8.91 3.81
C GLY A 26 -10.16 -8.09 4.70
N PHE A 27 -9.67 -7.00 5.30
CA PHE A 27 -10.50 -6.06 6.04
C PHE A 27 -11.58 -5.41 5.17
N ILE A 28 -11.18 -4.86 4.00
CA ILE A 28 -12.11 -4.23 3.05
C ILE A 28 -13.19 -5.23 2.62
N CYS A 29 -12.81 -6.42 2.17
CA CYS A 29 -13.76 -7.41 1.68
C CYS A 29 -14.66 -7.95 2.80
N ASN A 30 -14.18 -8.03 4.04
CA ASN A 30 -15.01 -8.44 5.17
C ASN A 30 -16.10 -7.41 5.52
N ILE A 31 -15.79 -6.12 5.42
CA ILE A 31 -16.74 -5.04 5.70
C ILE A 31 -17.80 -4.94 4.61
N TYR A 32 -17.37 -4.82 3.36
CA TYR A 32 -18.29 -4.56 2.25
C TYR A 32 -18.92 -5.84 1.68
N LYS A 33 -18.41 -7.02 2.07
CA LYS A 33 -18.85 -8.33 1.60
C LYS A 33 -18.95 -8.34 0.06
N LYS A 34 -20.06 -8.80 -0.50
CA LYS A 34 -20.33 -8.82 -1.94
C LYS A 34 -20.93 -7.51 -2.49
N ASN A 35 -21.09 -6.48 -1.67
CA ASN A 35 -21.74 -5.23 -2.10
C ASN A 35 -20.75 -4.13 -2.49
N ILE A 36 -19.44 -4.42 -2.53
CA ILE A 36 -18.41 -3.43 -2.84
C ILE A 36 -18.41 -3.00 -4.32
N GLY A 37 -18.83 -3.88 -5.23
CA GLY A 37 -18.96 -3.62 -6.65
C GLY A 37 -17.71 -2.98 -7.27
N PHE A 38 -17.93 -1.92 -8.05
CA PHE A 38 -16.89 -1.15 -8.72
C PHE A 38 -16.01 -0.32 -7.78
N ASP A 39 -16.41 -0.12 -6.52
CA ASP A 39 -15.60 0.64 -5.58
C ASP A 39 -14.31 -0.12 -5.21
N LEU A 40 -14.31 -1.45 -5.33
CA LEU A 40 -13.10 -2.25 -5.17
C LEU A 40 -12.06 -1.97 -6.27
N ILE A 41 -12.52 -1.63 -7.47
CA ILE A 41 -11.65 -1.24 -8.61
C ILE A 41 -11.15 0.20 -8.38
N PHE A 42 -12.04 1.08 -7.95
CA PHE A 42 -11.74 2.48 -7.68
C PHE A 42 -11.53 2.73 -6.18
N LEU A 43 -10.43 2.21 -5.64
CA LEU A 43 -10.16 2.19 -4.20
C LEU A 43 -10.17 3.56 -3.50
N TYR A 44 -10.03 4.67 -4.24
CA TYR A 44 -10.21 6.00 -3.64
C TYR A 44 -11.61 6.15 -3.01
N ARG A 45 -12.64 5.53 -3.61
CA ARG A 45 -14.00 5.52 -3.07
C ARG A 45 -14.04 4.77 -1.75
N VAL A 46 -13.44 3.58 -1.68
CA VAL A 46 -13.36 2.78 -0.44
C VAL A 46 -12.66 3.54 0.68
N ILE A 47 -11.65 4.35 0.36
CA ILE A 47 -10.88 5.13 1.34
C ILE A 47 -11.61 6.39 1.83
N PHE A 48 -12.39 7.06 0.97
CA PHE A 48 -13.03 8.34 1.32
C PHE A 48 -14.53 8.23 1.59
N PHE A 49 -15.21 7.16 1.18
CA PHE A 49 -16.67 7.00 1.27
C PHE A 49 -17.10 5.54 1.53
N PRO A 50 -17.97 5.25 2.52
CA PRO A 50 -18.49 6.13 3.58
C PRO A 50 -17.50 6.33 4.74
N ALA A 51 -17.29 7.60 5.10
CA ALA A 51 -16.24 8.11 5.98
C ALA A 51 -15.82 7.23 7.17
N SER A 52 -16.75 6.78 8.03
CA SER A 52 -16.40 6.22 9.34
C SER A 52 -15.58 4.93 9.29
N ILE A 53 -15.95 4.00 8.41
CA ILE A 53 -15.29 2.69 8.29
C ILE A 53 -14.13 2.77 7.30
N SER A 54 -14.27 3.64 6.30
CA SER A 54 -13.26 3.95 5.30
C SER A 54 -11.96 4.50 5.91
N TYR A 55 -12.03 5.36 6.93
CA TYR A 55 -10.82 5.88 7.60
C TYR A 55 -9.97 4.78 8.25
N PHE A 56 -10.60 3.71 8.75
CA PHE A 56 -9.84 2.61 9.37
C PHE A 56 -9.01 1.84 8.33
N SER A 57 -9.49 1.73 7.08
CA SER A 57 -8.71 1.14 5.99
C SER A 57 -7.43 1.95 5.71
N VAL A 58 -7.51 3.28 5.78
CA VAL A 58 -6.34 4.17 5.66
C VAL A 58 -5.36 3.93 6.79
N PHE A 59 -5.84 3.83 8.03
CA PHE A 59 -4.99 3.52 9.18
C PHE A 59 -4.29 2.16 9.03
N ILE A 60 -4.97 1.13 8.53
CA ILE A 60 -4.36 -0.17 8.25
C ILE A 60 -3.26 -0.02 7.19
N LEU A 61 -3.54 0.65 6.08
CA LEU A 61 -2.56 0.87 5.02
C LEU A 61 -1.33 1.63 5.55
N MET A 62 -1.57 2.72 6.28
CA MET A 62 -0.51 3.50 6.91
C MET A 62 0.30 2.64 7.87
N PHE A 63 -0.35 1.81 8.70
CA PHE A 63 0.34 0.93 9.65
C PHE A 63 1.22 -0.10 8.94
N ILE A 64 0.74 -0.71 7.85
CA ILE A 64 1.52 -1.66 7.05
C ILE A 64 2.74 -0.97 6.44
N VAL A 65 2.55 0.17 5.77
CA VAL A 65 3.64 0.95 5.17
C VAL A 65 4.64 1.40 6.24
N PHE A 66 4.16 1.80 7.41
CA PHE A 66 4.97 2.21 8.54
C PHE A 66 5.90 1.07 9.03
N ILE A 67 5.35 -0.13 9.22
CA ILE A 67 6.14 -1.31 9.64
C ILE A 67 7.22 -1.63 8.60
N ILE A 68 6.86 -1.69 7.32
CA ILE A 68 7.81 -2.01 6.24
C ILE A 68 8.93 -0.97 6.22
N THR A 69 8.58 0.31 6.34
CA THR A 69 9.54 1.42 6.30
C THR A 69 10.51 1.38 7.49
N ILE A 70 10.02 1.13 8.71
CA ILE A 70 10.89 1.05 9.89
C ILE A 70 11.85 -0.14 9.81
N ARG A 71 11.41 -1.26 9.24
CA ARG A 71 12.24 -2.45 9.08
C ARG A 71 13.34 -2.28 8.03
N GLU A 72 13.18 -1.35 7.10
CA GLU A 72 14.14 -1.13 6.02
C GLU A 72 15.41 -0.44 6.51
N HIS A 73 16.60 -0.94 6.13
CA HIS A 73 17.86 -0.41 6.66
C HIS A 73 18.16 1.02 6.18
N PHE A 74 17.88 1.30 4.91
CA PHE A 74 18.15 2.59 4.24
C PHE A 74 16.87 3.33 3.88
N TYR A 75 16.87 4.65 4.06
CA TYR A 75 15.70 5.51 3.82
C TYR A 75 15.27 5.53 2.34
N GLU A 76 16.23 5.57 1.42
CA GLU A 76 15.96 5.58 -0.03
C GLU A 76 15.25 4.31 -0.49
N TYR A 77 15.67 3.15 0.03
CA TYR A 77 15.00 1.88 -0.26
C TYR A 77 13.59 1.84 0.32
N ALA A 78 13.38 2.44 1.49
CA ALA A 78 12.06 2.49 2.11
C ALA A 78 11.06 3.32 1.27
N ILE A 79 11.50 4.49 0.80
CA ILE A 79 10.69 5.36 -0.08
C ILE A 79 10.47 4.71 -1.45
N ARG A 80 11.49 4.08 -2.03
CA ARG A 80 11.34 3.37 -3.30
C ARG A 80 10.38 2.18 -3.17
N ASN A 81 10.48 1.42 -2.10
CA ASN A 81 9.60 0.28 -1.83
C ASN A 81 8.16 0.74 -1.60
N SER A 82 7.93 1.87 -0.90
CA SER A 82 6.57 2.40 -0.69
C SER A 82 5.90 2.84 -2.00
N LEU A 83 6.65 3.41 -2.95
CA LEU A 83 6.16 3.68 -4.30
C LEU A 83 5.82 2.41 -5.08
N TRP A 84 6.67 1.38 -4.99
CA TRP A 84 6.42 0.10 -5.63
C TRP A 84 5.20 -0.63 -5.06
N LEU A 85 4.79 -0.37 -3.82
CA LEU A 85 3.57 -0.96 -3.26
C LEU A 85 2.32 -0.53 -4.02
N VAL A 86 2.27 0.69 -4.56
CA VAL A 86 1.07 1.23 -5.24
C VAL A 86 0.59 0.36 -6.42
N PRO A 87 1.43 0.02 -7.42
CA PRO A 87 0.98 -0.84 -8.51
C PRO A 87 0.55 -2.23 -8.02
N PHE A 88 1.15 -2.77 -6.96
CA PHE A 88 0.71 -4.04 -6.37
C PHE A 88 -0.63 -3.92 -5.65
N ILE A 89 -0.90 -2.80 -4.96
CA ILE A 89 -2.21 -2.54 -4.34
C ILE A 89 -3.30 -2.53 -5.43
N ILE A 90 -3.06 -1.85 -6.54
CA ILE A 90 -4.01 -1.79 -7.68
C ILE A 90 -4.23 -3.19 -8.25
N LEU A 91 -3.14 -3.94 -8.48
CA LEU A 91 -3.21 -5.30 -8.99
C LEU A 91 -3.98 -6.22 -8.03
N PHE A 92 -3.76 -6.11 -6.72
CA PHE A 92 -4.53 -6.87 -5.73
C PHE A 92 -6.01 -6.48 -5.69
N SER A 93 -6.34 -5.22 -5.94
CA SER A 93 -7.74 -4.78 -6.09
C SER A 93 -8.43 -5.51 -7.25
N TRP A 94 -7.76 -5.63 -8.40
CA TRP A 94 -8.30 -6.36 -9.53
C TRP A 94 -8.41 -7.87 -9.26
N ILE A 95 -7.39 -8.47 -8.62
CA ILE A 95 -7.44 -9.88 -8.21
C ILE A 95 -8.64 -10.13 -7.28
N TRP A 96 -8.83 -9.29 -6.26
CA TRP A 96 -9.96 -9.43 -5.34
C TRP A 96 -11.30 -9.23 -6.04
N TYR A 97 -11.40 -8.30 -6.99
CA TYR A 97 -12.59 -8.15 -7.80
C TYR A 97 -12.89 -9.44 -8.58
N TRP A 98 -11.89 -10.02 -9.24
CA TRP A 98 -12.07 -11.26 -9.99
C TRP A 98 -12.46 -12.45 -9.11
N ILE A 99 -11.94 -12.52 -7.89
CA ILE A 99 -12.34 -13.56 -6.92
C ILE A 99 -13.82 -13.42 -6.53
N ILE A 100 -14.35 -12.20 -6.39
CA ILE A 100 -15.71 -11.96 -5.91
C ILE A 100 -16.75 -12.02 -7.04
N TYR A 101 -16.45 -11.39 -8.18
CA TYR A 101 -17.41 -11.16 -9.28
C TYR A 101 -17.12 -11.97 -10.54
N GLY A 102 -15.98 -12.65 -10.61
CA GLY A 102 -15.53 -13.40 -11.79
C GLY A 102 -14.51 -12.63 -12.63
N PHE A 103 -13.79 -13.36 -13.48
CA PHE A 103 -12.74 -12.80 -14.31
C PHE A 103 -13.32 -11.96 -15.45
N ASP A 104 -12.91 -10.70 -15.52
CA ASP A 104 -13.26 -9.78 -16.61
C ASP A 104 -12.09 -8.82 -16.90
N ILE A 105 -11.57 -8.87 -18.13
CA ILE A 105 -10.44 -8.06 -18.57
C ILE A 105 -10.83 -6.61 -18.84
N THR A 106 -12.10 -6.33 -19.12
CA THR A 106 -12.59 -4.99 -19.47
C THR A 106 -12.39 -3.99 -18.33
N ILE A 107 -12.31 -4.48 -17.10
CA ILE A 107 -12.07 -3.70 -15.88
C ILE A 107 -10.72 -2.98 -15.92
N ILE A 108 -9.67 -3.62 -16.46
CA ILE A 108 -8.35 -3.00 -16.56
C ILE A 108 -8.44 -1.79 -17.50
N VAL A 109 -9.09 -1.95 -18.65
CA VAL A 109 -9.31 -0.88 -19.61
C VAL A 109 -10.19 0.22 -19.00
N LEU A 110 -11.26 -0.16 -18.32
CA LEU A 110 -12.16 0.76 -17.62
C LEU A 110 -11.42 1.60 -16.57
N PHE A 111 -10.46 1.01 -15.84
CA PHE A 111 -9.67 1.71 -14.83
C PHE A 111 -8.83 2.85 -15.44
N PHE A 112 -8.20 2.62 -16.60
CA PHE A 112 -7.35 3.63 -17.26
C PHE A 112 -8.11 4.63 -18.11
N ILE A 113 -9.34 4.34 -18.53
CA ILE A 113 -10.20 5.30 -19.24
C ILE A 113 -10.79 6.32 -18.26
N ASN A 114 -11.15 5.90 -17.06
CA ASN A 114 -11.82 6.76 -16.09
C ASN A 114 -10.84 7.59 -15.27
N ILE A 115 -11.17 8.87 -15.04
CA ILE A 115 -10.40 9.79 -14.19
C ILE A 115 -10.20 9.23 -12.77
N GLU A 116 -11.16 8.43 -12.31
CA GLU A 116 -11.18 7.76 -11.02
C GLU A 116 -10.02 6.79 -10.79
N GLY A 117 -9.51 6.15 -11.84
CA GLY A 117 -8.32 5.31 -11.75
C GLY A 117 -7.08 6.15 -11.42
N TYR A 118 -6.95 7.32 -12.03
CA TYR A 118 -5.85 8.25 -11.76
C TYR A 118 -5.95 8.87 -10.37
N ILE A 119 -7.15 9.21 -9.92
CA ILE A 119 -7.39 9.67 -8.54
C ILE A 119 -6.97 8.57 -7.55
N THR A 120 -7.29 7.31 -7.84
CA THR A 120 -6.86 6.16 -7.04
C THR A 120 -5.33 6.09 -6.97
N ILE A 121 -4.65 6.09 -8.12
CA ILE A 121 -3.17 6.06 -8.16
C ILE A 121 -2.58 7.19 -7.32
N LEU A 122 -3.03 8.43 -7.53
CA LEU A 122 -2.50 9.61 -6.86
C LEU A 122 -2.76 9.58 -5.34
N THR A 123 -3.94 9.12 -4.92
CA THR A 123 -4.28 8.95 -3.50
C THR A 123 -3.34 7.97 -2.81
N PHE A 124 -3.13 6.79 -3.40
CA PHE A 124 -2.28 5.77 -2.81
C PHE A 124 -0.80 6.16 -2.83
N ILE A 125 -0.32 6.84 -3.88
CA ILE A 125 1.03 7.44 -3.88
C ILE A 125 1.16 8.43 -2.73
N GLY A 126 0.20 9.34 -2.56
CA GLY A 126 0.21 10.32 -1.48
C GLY A 126 0.28 9.66 -0.09
N ILE A 127 -0.61 8.72 0.20
CA ILE A 127 -0.66 8.03 1.50
C ILE A 127 0.63 7.24 1.77
N THR A 128 1.08 6.43 0.79
CA THR A 128 2.27 5.59 0.96
C THR A 128 3.55 6.41 1.12
N LEU A 129 3.73 7.46 0.33
CA LEU A 129 4.88 8.37 0.44
C LEU A 129 4.89 9.14 1.76
N LEU A 130 3.79 9.80 2.12
CA LEU A 130 3.72 10.59 3.35
C LEU A 130 4.00 9.72 4.58
N THR A 131 3.43 8.51 4.60
CA THR A 131 3.67 7.55 5.68
C THR A 131 5.13 7.09 5.72
N SER A 132 5.71 6.77 4.56
CA SER A 132 7.11 6.34 4.45
C SER A 132 8.08 7.44 4.89
N ILE A 133 7.81 8.70 4.54
CA ILE A 133 8.62 9.85 4.97
C ILE A 133 8.52 10.02 6.48
N PHE A 134 7.31 9.97 7.03
CA PHE A 134 7.07 10.10 8.47
C PHE A 134 7.76 8.99 9.28
N ALA A 135 7.61 7.73 8.86
CA ALA A 135 8.25 6.58 9.51
C ALA A 135 9.78 6.64 9.43
N SER A 136 10.32 7.06 8.28
CA SER A 136 11.76 7.29 8.08
C SER A 136 12.30 8.37 9.02
N TYR A 137 11.58 9.48 9.13
CA TYR A 137 11.95 10.59 10.03
C TYR A 137 11.95 10.15 11.50
N LEU A 138 10.92 9.40 11.94
CA LEU A 138 10.86 8.85 13.30
C LEU A 138 12.03 7.91 13.59
N LYS A 139 12.35 7.01 12.65
CA LYS A 139 13.50 6.11 12.76
C LYS A 139 14.82 6.87 12.87
N PHE A 140 15.00 7.93 12.07
CA PHE A 140 16.17 8.80 12.15
C PHE A 140 16.31 9.45 13.52
N LYS A 141 15.22 10.03 14.03
CA LYS A 141 15.18 10.67 15.35
C LYS A 141 15.50 9.67 16.47
N TYR A 142 14.94 8.45 16.40
CA TYR A 142 15.22 7.39 17.36
C TYR A 142 16.71 6.98 17.35
N LYS A 143 17.29 6.72 16.17
CA LYS A 143 18.73 6.38 16.05
C LYS A 143 19.63 7.46 16.65
N LYS A 144 19.30 8.74 16.41
CA LYS A 144 20.01 9.89 17.00
C LYS A 144 19.97 9.88 18.52
N PHE A 145 18.81 9.60 19.13
CA PHE A 145 18.68 9.51 20.58
C PHE A 145 19.45 8.34 21.19
N THR A 146 19.50 7.19 20.51
CA THR A 146 20.22 6.00 20.99
C THR A 146 21.74 6.07 20.81
N GLY A 147 22.29 7.18 20.30
CA GLY A 147 23.74 7.35 20.09
C GLY A 147 24.35 6.45 19.01
N GLN A 148 23.53 5.78 18.20
CA GLN A 148 23.98 4.88 17.12
C GLN A 148 24.35 5.62 15.83
N ILE A 149 24.41 6.95 15.85
CA ILE A 149 24.89 7.78 14.74
C ILE A 149 26.24 8.36 15.16
N THR A 150 27.32 7.66 14.84
CA THR A 150 28.63 8.29 14.67
C THR A 150 28.64 8.92 13.28
N ILE A 151 28.80 10.25 13.25
CA ILE A 151 29.07 11.01 12.03
C ILE A 151 30.44 10.57 11.50
#